data_AF-A0A9D8NUE6-F1
#
_entry.id   AF-A0A9D8NUE6-F1
#
_cell.length_a   1.000
_cell.length_b   1.000
_cell.length_c   1.000
_cell.angle_alpha   90.00
_cell.angle_beta   90.00
_cell.angle_gamma   90.00
#
_symmetry.space_group_name_H-M   'P 1'
#
loop_
_entity.id
_entity.type
_entity.pdbx_description
1 polymer ?
#
loop_
_entity_poly.entity_id
_entity_poly.type
_entity_poly.pdbx_seq_one_letter_code
_entity_poly.pdbx_strand_id
1 'polypeptide(L)'
;MPFFRTVLRWSLIAGIGVGALAMVVGPNRVGAAADQIRTWSQDAIDRMVDDPIALRRQLEQLGAEYPGRIGQLRGEISQLDRQLTQLSQECEVSRRVVAMTTSDLEQMQTALAAAAPVAAGPTARTASLHSRDASEAGRIRAEAKRVQHIRSSHQDRLTGGEKQLVMLKDQREKLATVLQKLEREHGDFQVKLAALDRQIDAVGRNQRLIEMAREQAKVLAEYERCGRVGNLGQLEGRLEQIRLEQEAQLQVLLQAGEGDPYEAAARESIRNGESSDDEAPPVPSSLQANLGAPTPVRALLP
;
A
#
# COMPACT_ATOMS: atom_id res chain seq x y z
N MET A 1 31.86 19.96 40.71
CA MET A 1 30.91 20.40 39.66
C MET A 1 31.00 19.51 38.42
N PRO A 2 30.16 18.47 38.28
CA PRO A 2 30.07 17.66 37.06
C PRO A 2 28.73 17.76 36.30
N PHE A 3 27.81 18.65 36.68
CA PHE A 3 26.46 18.73 36.06
C PHE A 3 26.40 19.46 34.71
N PHE A 4 27.29 20.43 34.45
CA PHE A 4 27.27 21.21 33.20
C PHE A 4 27.76 20.44 31.97
N ARG A 5 28.54 19.36 32.15
CA ARG A 5 29.05 18.54 31.03
C ARG A 5 28.01 17.54 30.48
N THR A 6 26.98 17.22 31.26
CA THR A 6 25.92 16.28 30.84
C THR A 6 24.85 17.01 30.02
N VAL A 7 24.42 18.21 30.45
CA VAL A 7 23.41 19.02 29.73
C VAL A 7 23.90 19.43 28.34
N LEU A 8 25.21 19.74 28.19
CA LEU A 8 25.79 20.15 26.91
C LEU A 8 25.95 18.98 25.90
N ARG A 9 26.06 17.73 26.37
CA ARG A 9 26.10 16.55 25.49
C ARG A 9 24.71 16.14 25.02
N TRP A 10 23.67 16.32 25.84
CA TRP A 10 22.29 16.05 25.43
C TRP A 10 21.73 17.14 24.51
N SER A 11 22.17 18.40 24.61
CA SER A 11 21.81 19.42 23.61
C SER A 11 22.50 19.19 22.26
N LEU A 12 23.67 18.56 22.23
CA LEU A 12 24.38 18.25 20.97
C LEU A 12 23.80 17.01 20.26
N ILE A 13 23.26 16.05 21.01
CA ILE A 13 22.61 14.85 20.44
C ILE A 13 21.14 15.14 20.06
N ALA A 14 20.45 16.03 20.78
CA ALA A 14 19.17 16.60 20.34
C ALA A 14 19.34 17.58 19.15
N GLY A 15 20.49 18.25 19.04
CA GLY A 15 20.78 19.23 18.00
C GLY A 15 21.08 18.64 16.61
N ILE A 16 21.45 17.36 16.50
CA ILE A 16 21.77 16.73 15.21
C ILE A 16 20.61 15.84 14.70
N GLY A 17 19.71 15.37 15.58
CA GLY A 17 18.55 14.56 15.19
C GLY A 17 17.20 15.28 15.16
N VAL A 18 17.04 16.41 15.87
CA VAL A 18 15.72 17.06 16.06
C VAL A 18 15.71 18.54 15.63
N GLY A 19 16.87 19.19 15.54
CA GLY A 19 17.00 20.62 15.23
C GLY A 19 16.70 21.03 13.77
N ALA A 20 16.72 20.10 12.82
CA ALA A 20 16.48 20.40 11.40
C ALA A 20 15.02 20.21 10.93
N LEU A 21 14.14 19.64 11.76
CA LEU A 21 12.72 19.40 11.40
C LEU A 21 11.70 20.09 12.33
N ALA A 22 12.09 20.48 13.55
CA ALA A 22 11.19 21.20 14.46
C ALA A 22 10.90 22.65 14.05
N MET A 23 11.68 23.23 13.14
CA MET A 23 11.47 24.58 12.58
C MET A 23 10.67 24.60 11.26
N VAL A 24 10.25 23.43 10.74
CA VAL A 24 9.55 23.33 9.42
C VAL A 24 8.08 22.91 9.56
N VAL A 25 7.64 22.40 10.70
CA VAL A 25 6.26 21.90 10.86
C VAL A 25 5.42 22.91 11.64
N GLY A 26 5.10 24.03 10.98
CA GLY A 26 4.04 24.94 11.40
C GLY A 26 2.63 24.38 11.06
N PRO A 27 1.59 24.70 11.85
CA PRO A 27 0.25 24.13 11.74
C PRO A 27 -0.51 24.44 10.42
N ASN A 28 0.03 25.32 9.56
CA ASN A 28 -0.60 25.71 8.29
C ASN A 28 -0.04 25.00 7.04
N ARG A 29 0.81 23.97 7.17
CA ARG A 29 1.41 23.30 5.99
C ARG A 29 1.08 21.82 5.79
N VAL A 30 0.23 21.24 6.63
CA VAL A 30 -0.37 19.91 6.36
C VAL A 30 -1.30 19.97 5.14
N GLY A 31 -1.88 21.15 4.83
CA GLY A 31 -2.68 21.36 3.62
C GLY A 31 -1.86 21.51 2.33
N ALA A 32 -0.64 22.05 2.40
CA ALA A 32 0.18 22.29 1.20
C ALA A 32 0.81 21.01 0.63
N ALA A 33 1.01 19.99 1.46
CA ALA A 33 1.42 18.65 1.00
C ALA A 33 0.26 17.91 0.30
N ALA A 34 -0.99 18.21 0.64
CA ALA A 34 -2.16 17.61 -0.01
C ALA A 34 -2.41 18.18 -1.42
N ASP A 35 -2.16 19.47 -1.64
CA ASP A 35 -2.26 20.06 -2.99
C ASP A 35 -1.09 19.66 -3.90
N GLN A 36 0.11 19.43 -3.35
CA GLN A 36 1.25 18.88 -4.11
C GLN A 36 1.07 17.40 -4.48
N ILE A 37 0.25 16.63 -3.77
CA ILE A 37 -0.14 15.27 -4.17
C ILE A 37 -1.00 15.31 -5.45
N ARG A 38 -1.77 16.38 -5.68
CA ARG A 38 -2.70 16.45 -6.83
C ARG A 38 -2.00 16.75 -8.15
N THR A 39 -0.95 17.59 -8.14
CA THR A 39 -0.13 17.89 -9.34
C THR A 39 0.91 16.81 -9.61
N TRP A 40 1.44 16.14 -8.57
CA TRP A 40 2.31 14.96 -8.76
C TRP A 40 1.53 13.73 -9.23
N SER A 41 0.20 13.69 -8.99
CA SER A 41 -0.68 12.65 -9.49
C SER A 41 -0.66 12.56 -11.02
N GLN A 42 -0.66 13.67 -11.76
CA GLN A 42 -0.76 13.60 -13.23
C GLN A 42 0.53 13.11 -13.90
N ASP A 43 1.71 13.58 -13.48
CA ASP A 43 3.00 13.12 -14.03
C ASP A 43 3.46 11.76 -13.47
N ALA A 44 3.01 11.38 -12.27
CA ALA A 44 3.26 10.05 -11.72
C ALA A 44 2.31 9.03 -12.34
N ILE A 45 1.03 9.36 -12.60
CA ILE A 45 0.07 8.46 -13.26
C ILE A 45 0.61 8.00 -14.63
N ASP A 46 1.19 8.90 -15.43
CA ASP A 46 1.73 8.55 -16.76
C ASP A 46 2.99 7.66 -16.73
N ARG A 47 3.73 7.60 -15.61
CA ARG A 47 4.82 6.62 -15.37
C ARG A 47 4.39 5.43 -14.50
N MET A 48 3.28 5.54 -13.77
CA MET A 48 2.70 4.54 -12.84
C MET A 48 1.96 3.42 -13.57
N VAL A 49 1.57 3.62 -14.83
CA VAL A 49 0.86 2.59 -15.62
C VAL A 49 1.77 1.40 -15.96
N ASP A 50 3.09 1.58 -16.01
CA ASP A 50 3.99 0.58 -16.58
C ASP A 50 4.49 -0.50 -15.60
N ASP A 51 4.58 -0.24 -14.29
CA ASP A 51 5.04 -1.28 -13.34
C ASP A 51 4.49 -1.15 -11.89
N PRO A 52 3.36 -1.80 -11.55
CA PRO A 52 2.75 -1.75 -10.22
C PRO A 52 3.63 -2.34 -9.11
N ILE A 53 4.63 -3.15 -9.46
CA ILE A 53 5.55 -3.80 -8.50
C ILE A 53 6.56 -2.78 -7.93
N ALA A 54 6.92 -1.74 -8.72
CA ALA A 54 7.82 -0.68 -8.26
C ALA A 54 7.18 0.20 -7.17
N LEU A 55 5.88 0.50 -7.31
CA LEU A 55 5.10 1.26 -6.33
C LEU A 55 5.04 0.55 -4.98
N ARG A 56 4.86 -0.78 -5.00
CA ARG A 56 4.89 -1.62 -3.80
C ARG A 56 6.22 -1.49 -3.06
N ARG A 57 7.35 -1.62 -3.76
CA ARG A 57 8.69 -1.52 -3.14
C ARG A 57 8.93 -0.15 -2.50
N GLN A 58 8.51 0.93 -3.17
CA GLN A 58 8.66 2.29 -2.65
C GLN A 58 7.79 2.51 -1.39
N LEU A 59 6.56 1.98 -1.37
CA LEU A 59 5.70 2.05 -0.20
C LEU A 59 6.22 1.18 0.94
N GLU A 60 6.68 -0.05 0.67
CA GLU A 60 7.32 -0.90 1.69
C GLU A 60 8.54 -0.19 2.32
N GLN A 61 9.34 0.51 1.51
CA GLN A 61 10.48 1.28 1.99
C GLN A 61 10.06 2.47 2.87
N LEU A 62 8.99 3.19 2.51
CA LEU A 62 8.43 4.27 3.33
C LEU A 62 7.82 3.74 4.64
N GLY A 63 7.23 2.54 4.60
CA GLY A 63 6.65 1.85 5.74
C GLY A 63 7.68 1.34 6.76
N ALA A 64 8.90 1.05 6.31
CA ALA A 64 9.95 0.42 7.11
C ALA A 64 10.44 1.31 8.28
N GLU A 65 10.28 2.63 8.18
CA GLU A 65 10.72 3.57 9.21
C GLU A 65 9.75 3.66 10.41
N TYR A 66 8.46 3.35 10.21
CA TYR A 66 7.43 3.48 11.25
C TYR A 66 7.70 2.60 12.48
N PRO A 67 7.98 1.28 12.34
CA PRO A 67 8.26 0.43 13.51
C PRO A 67 9.45 0.91 14.33
N GLY A 68 10.49 1.41 13.66
CA GLY A 68 11.67 1.98 14.32
C GLY A 68 11.32 3.23 15.15
N ARG A 69 10.58 4.17 14.56
CA ARG A 69 10.13 5.41 15.24
C ARG A 69 9.17 5.12 16.39
N ILE A 70 8.22 4.19 16.21
CA ILE A 70 7.32 3.72 17.28
C ILE A 70 8.13 3.12 18.43
N GLY A 71 9.12 2.29 18.12
CA GLY A 71 10.02 1.68 19.11
C GLY A 71 10.82 2.73 19.90
N GLN A 72 11.36 3.74 19.21
CA GLN A 72 12.09 4.85 19.85
C GLN A 72 11.20 5.62 20.81
N LEU A 73 10.00 6.05 20.38
CA LEU A 73 9.07 6.79 21.23
C LEU A 73 8.60 5.97 22.44
N ARG A 74 8.31 4.68 22.26
CA ARG A 74 8.00 3.77 23.38
C ARG A 74 9.17 3.66 24.36
N GLY A 75 10.39 3.57 23.84
CA GLY A 75 11.62 3.59 24.63
C GLY A 75 11.77 4.87 25.45
N GLU A 76 11.59 6.03 24.84
CA GLU A 76 11.65 7.33 25.51
C GLU A 76 10.58 7.47 26.60
N ILE A 77 9.33 7.07 26.33
CA ILE A 77 8.26 7.06 27.33
C ILE A 77 8.63 6.16 28.51
N SER A 78 9.18 4.96 28.26
CA SER A 78 9.62 4.06 29.34
C SER A 78 10.75 4.64 30.19
N GLN A 79 11.60 5.49 29.60
CA GLN A 79 12.66 6.18 30.31
C GLN A 79 12.10 7.31 31.17
N LEU A 80 11.16 8.09 30.63
CA LEU A 80 10.44 9.12 31.38
C LEU A 80 9.65 8.52 32.54
N ASP A 81 8.99 7.37 32.36
CA ASP A 81 8.23 6.69 33.42
C ASP A 81 9.14 6.26 34.59
N ARG A 82 10.35 5.78 34.28
CA ARG A 82 11.38 5.48 35.30
C ARG A 82 11.83 6.73 36.05
N GLN A 83 12.10 7.82 35.32
CA GLN A 83 12.49 9.10 35.91
C GLN A 83 11.38 9.69 36.79
N LEU A 84 10.13 9.62 36.34
CA LEU A 84 8.96 10.07 37.09
C LEU A 84 8.83 9.32 38.42
N THR A 85 8.98 7.99 38.38
CA THR A 85 8.88 7.14 39.58
C THR A 85 10.02 7.44 40.57
N GLN A 86 11.25 7.59 40.08
CA GLN A 86 12.38 7.93 40.93
C GLN A 86 12.17 9.31 41.58
N LEU A 87 11.83 10.31 40.78
CA LEU A 87 11.64 11.68 41.27
C LEU A 87 10.45 11.79 42.23
N SER A 88 9.37 11.04 42.00
CA SER A 88 8.24 11.00 42.94
C SER A 88 8.64 10.44 44.29
N GLN A 89 9.46 9.37 44.30
CA GLN A 89 10.00 8.81 45.54
C GLN A 89 10.91 9.81 46.25
N GLU A 90 11.77 10.53 45.53
CA GLU A 90 12.63 11.57 46.10
C GLU A 90 11.83 12.74 46.71
N CYS A 91 10.73 13.14 46.07
CA CYS A 91 9.79 14.12 46.60
C CYS A 91 9.10 13.63 47.88
N GLU A 92 8.64 12.36 47.91
CA GLU A 92 8.03 11.77 49.11
C GLU A 92 9.00 11.71 50.29
N VAL A 93 10.24 11.28 50.05
CA VAL A 93 11.31 11.29 51.06
C VAL A 93 11.53 12.70 51.59
N SER A 94 11.65 13.68 50.69
CA SER A 94 11.85 15.08 51.10
C SER A 94 10.67 15.62 51.89
N ARG A 95 9.43 15.30 51.50
CA ARG A 95 8.21 15.68 52.22
C ARG A 95 8.19 15.09 53.64
N ARG A 96 8.58 13.82 53.78
CA ARG A 96 8.65 13.15 55.09
C ARG A 96 9.73 13.77 55.99
N VAL A 97 10.91 14.09 55.44
CA VAL A 97 11.97 14.78 56.19
C VAL A 97 11.51 16.16 56.65
N VAL A 98 10.81 16.93 55.81
CA VAL A 98 10.25 18.24 56.20
C VAL A 98 9.24 18.09 57.33
N ALA A 99 8.37 17.08 57.30
CA ALA A 99 7.40 16.83 58.35
C ALA A 99 8.08 16.46 59.70
N MET A 100 9.05 15.53 59.66
CA MET A 100 9.82 15.12 60.85
C MET A 100 10.57 16.30 61.46
N THR A 101 11.33 17.03 60.64
CA THR A 101 12.12 18.17 61.10
C THR A 101 11.24 19.32 61.61
N THR A 102 10.01 19.48 61.11
CA THR A 102 9.06 20.45 61.65
C THR A 102 8.62 20.06 63.06
N SER A 103 8.28 18.77 63.29
CA SER A 103 7.94 18.28 64.62
C SER A 103 9.12 18.38 65.60
N ASP A 104 10.34 18.03 65.17
CA ASP A 104 11.54 18.14 66.00
C ASP A 104 11.81 19.60 66.42
N LEU A 105 11.61 20.56 65.51
CA LEU A 105 11.77 21.99 65.81
C LEU A 105 10.73 22.49 66.83
N GLU A 106 9.49 21.99 66.78
CA GLU A 106 8.45 22.31 67.77
C GLU A 106 8.82 21.77 69.17
N GLN A 107 9.36 20.55 69.24
CA GLN A 107 9.86 19.96 70.49
C GLN A 107 11.05 20.74 71.04
N MET A 108 11.98 21.17 70.19
CA MET A 108 13.12 22.00 70.61
C MET A 108 12.68 23.40 71.08
N GLN A 109 11.67 23.99 70.45
CA GLN A 109 11.10 25.28 70.87
C GLN A 109 10.43 25.19 72.24
N THR A 110 9.66 24.13 72.50
CA THR A 110 9.02 23.90 73.81
C THR A 110 10.04 23.62 74.91
N ALA A 111 11.08 22.83 74.64
CA ALA A 111 12.19 22.60 75.56
C ALA A 111 12.96 23.90 75.87
N LEU A 112 13.19 24.75 74.87
CA LEU A 112 13.84 26.05 75.06
C LEU A 112 12.98 27.02 75.89
N ALA A 113 11.66 26.99 75.71
CA ALA A 113 10.72 27.78 76.51
C ALA A 113 10.67 27.33 77.98
N ALA A 114 10.77 26.01 78.23
CA ALA A 114 10.84 25.46 79.58
C ALA A 114 12.19 25.77 80.28
N ALA A 115 13.28 25.86 79.52
CA ALA A 115 14.61 26.23 80.02
C ALA A 115 14.84 27.75 80.11
N ALA A 116 13.91 28.58 79.62
CA ALA A 116 14.00 30.02 79.76
C ALA A 116 13.88 30.38 81.25
N PRO A 117 14.76 31.24 81.79
CA PRO A 117 14.74 31.55 83.22
C PRO A 117 13.41 32.22 83.56
N VAL A 118 12.68 31.65 84.53
CA VAL A 118 11.61 32.35 85.24
C VAL A 118 12.25 33.58 85.87
N ALA A 119 12.09 34.73 85.22
CA ALA A 119 12.64 36.00 85.66
C ALA A 119 11.90 36.49 86.91
N ALA A 120 12.20 35.92 88.09
CA ALA A 120 11.81 36.45 89.39
C ALA A 120 12.61 35.80 90.54
N GLY A 121 13.62 36.51 91.07
CA GLY A 121 14.16 36.25 92.42
C GLY A 121 15.70 36.25 92.56
N PRO A 122 16.29 37.07 93.46
CA PRO A 122 17.74 37.17 93.61
C PRO A 122 18.27 36.13 94.61
N THR A 123 19.39 35.48 94.28
CA THR A 123 20.61 35.31 95.13
C THR A 123 21.47 34.10 94.74
N ALA A 124 22.68 34.40 94.29
CA ALA A 124 24.00 33.70 94.33
C ALA A 124 24.17 32.16 94.29
N ARG A 125 23.21 31.31 94.71
CA ARG A 125 23.28 29.84 94.51
C ARG A 125 22.81 29.39 93.12
N THR A 126 22.25 30.32 92.37
CA THR A 126 21.75 30.13 91.02
C THR A 126 22.83 30.10 89.95
N ALA A 127 24.03 30.65 90.17
CA ALA A 127 25.04 30.80 89.11
C ALA A 127 25.56 29.48 88.49
N SER A 128 25.73 28.41 89.27
CA SER A 128 26.20 27.10 88.75
C SER A 128 25.09 26.30 88.05
N LEU A 129 23.84 26.43 88.50
CA LEU A 129 22.67 25.88 87.81
C LEU A 129 22.39 26.66 86.52
N HIS A 130 22.48 27.99 86.57
CA HIS A 130 22.32 28.86 85.40
C HIS A 130 23.40 28.60 84.33
N SER A 131 24.62 28.24 84.72
CA SER A 131 25.67 27.85 83.77
C SER A 131 25.33 26.53 83.06
N ARG A 132 24.80 25.54 83.79
CA ARG A 132 24.38 24.25 83.22
C ARG A 132 23.18 24.43 82.28
N ASP A 133 22.15 25.13 82.72
CA ASP A 133 20.93 25.38 81.94
C ASP A 133 21.22 26.26 80.70
N ALA A 134 22.12 27.25 80.82
CA ALA A 134 22.57 28.05 79.68
C ALA A 134 23.37 27.22 78.67
N SER A 135 24.17 26.24 79.12
CA SER A 135 24.91 25.33 78.24
C SER A 135 23.99 24.37 77.49
N GLU A 136 22.93 23.89 78.14
CA GLU A 136 21.92 23.01 77.55
C GLU A 136 21.03 23.77 76.56
N ALA A 137 20.56 24.96 76.91
CA ALA A 137 19.87 25.86 75.99
C ALA A 137 20.75 26.25 74.80
N GLY A 138 22.07 26.40 75.00
CA GLY A 138 23.05 26.61 73.93
C GLY A 138 23.10 25.44 72.94
N ARG A 139 23.14 24.20 73.45
CA ARG A 139 23.13 22.97 72.64
C ARG A 139 21.83 22.81 71.85
N ILE A 140 20.68 23.02 72.50
CA ILE A 140 19.36 22.94 71.84
C ILE A 140 19.26 23.97 70.70
N ARG A 141 19.74 25.20 70.91
CA ARG A 141 19.76 26.22 69.83
C ARG A 141 20.68 25.84 68.67
N ALA A 142 21.84 25.24 68.95
CA ALA A 142 22.75 24.81 67.90
C ALA A 142 22.13 23.68 67.06
N GLU A 143 21.48 22.71 67.71
CA GLU A 143 20.79 21.63 67.01
C GLU A 143 19.56 22.13 66.24
N ALA A 144 18.78 23.05 66.81
CA ALA A 144 17.65 23.67 66.10
C ALA A 144 18.08 24.37 64.81
N LYS A 145 19.25 25.05 64.80
CA LYS A 145 19.81 25.63 63.56
C LYS A 145 20.19 24.56 62.53
N ARG A 146 20.74 23.43 62.99
CA ARG A 146 21.09 22.29 62.13
C ARG A 146 19.85 21.67 61.49
N VAL A 147 18.82 21.38 62.30
CA VAL A 147 17.54 20.84 61.82
C VAL A 147 16.84 21.82 60.89
N GLN A 148 16.88 23.12 61.20
CA GLN A 148 16.34 24.17 60.33
C GLN A 148 17.00 24.16 58.95
N HIS A 149 18.33 24.00 58.88
CA HIS A 149 19.05 23.93 57.62
C HIS A 149 18.69 22.68 56.80
N ILE A 150 18.55 21.53 57.47
CA ILE A 150 18.09 20.27 56.83
C ILE A 150 16.69 20.48 56.26
N ARG A 151 15.78 21.08 57.05
CA ARG A 151 14.42 21.37 56.62
C ARG A 151 14.38 22.27 55.39
N SER A 152 15.09 23.41 55.41
CA SER A 152 15.10 24.33 54.27
C SER A 152 15.66 23.67 53.01
N SER A 153 16.73 22.88 53.13
CA SER A 153 17.31 22.17 51.98
C SER A 153 16.33 21.17 51.37
N HIS A 154 15.58 20.42 52.19
CA HIS A 154 14.56 19.50 51.69
C HIS A 154 13.29 20.20 51.18
N GLN A 155 12.94 21.38 51.71
CA GLN A 155 11.87 22.21 51.16
C GLN A 155 12.22 22.70 49.75
N ASP A 156 13.44 23.20 49.54
CA ASP A 156 13.90 23.63 48.22
C ASP A 156 13.91 22.47 47.21
N ARG A 157 14.37 21.29 47.65
CA ARG A 157 14.33 20.05 46.84
C ARG A 157 12.90 19.63 46.51
N LEU A 158 11.97 19.74 47.46
CA LEU A 158 10.57 19.40 47.25
C LEU A 158 9.95 20.32 46.18
N THR A 159 10.10 21.63 46.33
CA THR A 159 9.56 22.61 45.37
C THR A 159 10.19 22.47 43.99
N GLY A 160 11.50 22.19 43.91
CA GLY A 160 12.19 21.91 42.66
C GLY A 160 11.71 20.62 42.00
N GLY A 161 11.61 19.54 42.78
CA GLY A 161 11.16 18.22 42.32
C GLY A 161 9.71 18.22 41.87
N GLU A 162 8.81 18.93 42.56
CA GLU A 162 7.40 19.04 42.16
C GLU A 162 7.24 19.73 40.80
N LYS A 163 8.02 20.80 40.53
CA LYS A 163 8.04 21.46 39.23
C LYS A 163 8.57 20.54 38.13
N GLN A 164 9.64 19.80 38.42
CA GLN A 164 10.21 18.83 37.49
C GLN A 164 9.25 17.66 37.20
N LEU A 165 8.52 17.18 38.21
CA LEU A 165 7.49 16.15 38.04
C LEU A 165 6.39 16.60 37.08
N VAL A 166 5.89 17.82 37.21
CA VAL A 166 4.88 18.37 36.28
C VAL A 166 5.44 18.44 34.87
N MET A 167 6.64 18.99 34.68
CA MET A 167 7.28 19.08 33.37
C MET A 167 7.48 17.71 32.72
N LEU A 168 7.98 16.71 33.46
CA LEU A 168 8.19 15.35 32.93
C LEU A 168 6.85 14.65 32.60
N LYS A 169 5.80 14.87 33.39
CA LYS A 169 4.45 14.37 33.09
C LYS A 169 3.92 14.96 31.78
N ASP A 170 4.04 16.27 31.59
CA ASP A 170 3.62 16.94 30.36
C ASP A 170 4.40 16.43 29.15
N GLN A 171 5.71 16.22 29.29
CA GLN A 171 6.55 15.67 28.22
C GLN A 171 6.13 14.25 27.86
N ARG A 172 5.89 13.39 28.86
CA ARG A 172 5.40 12.02 28.67
C ARG A 172 4.06 12.01 27.94
N GLU A 173 3.12 12.86 28.32
CA GLU A 173 1.80 12.95 27.69
C GLU A 173 1.88 13.40 26.23
N LYS A 174 2.75 14.38 25.93
CA LYS A 174 3.03 14.81 24.56
C LYS A 174 3.59 13.67 23.71
N LEU A 175 4.58 12.94 24.23
CA LEU A 175 5.15 11.78 23.51
C LEU A 175 4.11 10.67 23.34
N ALA A 176 3.27 10.40 24.34
CA ALA A 176 2.19 9.41 24.24
C ALA A 176 1.16 9.81 23.17
N THR A 177 0.84 11.09 23.05
CA THR A 177 -0.04 11.61 22.00
C THR A 177 0.56 11.42 20.61
N VAL A 178 1.84 11.73 20.43
CA VAL A 178 2.56 11.53 19.17
C VAL A 178 2.64 10.05 18.83
N LEU A 179 2.96 9.19 19.80
CA LEU A 179 3.00 7.74 19.63
C LEU A 179 1.66 7.22 19.15
N GLN A 180 0.56 7.62 19.80
CA GLN A 180 -0.78 7.19 19.42
C GLN A 180 -1.15 7.63 18.00
N LYS A 181 -0.74 8.84 17.58
CA LYS A 181 -0.93 9.32 16.21
C LYS A 181 -0.13 8.47 15.22
N LEU A 182 1.14 8.20 15.51
CA LEU A 182 2.02 7.42 14.66
C LEU A 182 1.55 5.96 14.52
N GLU A 183 1.05 5.36 15.59
CA GLU A 183 0.45 4.02 15.57
C GLU A 183 -0.82 3.94 14.71
N ARG A 184 -1.69 4.96 14.79
CA ARG A 184 -2.87 5.07 13.91
C ARG A 184 -2.44 5.23 12.45
N GLU A 185 -1.53 6.14 12.17
CA GLU A 185 -1.01 6.37 10.80
C GLU A 185 -0.38 5.10 10.23
N HIS A 186 0.37 4.35 11.05
CA HIS A 186 0.94 3.08 10.63
C HIS A 186 -0.13 2.01 10.35
N GLY A 187 -1.16 1.91 11.20
CA GLY A 187 -2.30 1.03 10.97
C GLY A 187 -3.04 1.36 9.67
N ASP A 188 -3.36 2.63 9.45
CA ASP A 188 -4.01 3.12 8.23
C ASP A 188 -3.15 2.85 6.99
N PHE A 189 -1.83 3.04 7.12
CA PHE A 189 -0.87 2.74 6.06
C PHE A 189 -0.85 1.25 5.70
N GLN A 190 -0.84 0.35 6.69
CA GLN A 190 -0.91 -1.09 6.46
C GLN A 190 -2.22 -1.52 5.77
N VAL A 191 -3.35 -0.95 6.18
CA VAL A 191 -4.64 -1.21 5.53
C VAL A 191 -4.62 -0.77 4.06
N LYS A 192 -4.08 0.41 3.78
CA LYS A 192 -3.94 0.93 2.41
C LYS A 192 -3.00 0.08 1.57
N LEU A 193 -1.87 -0.36 2.12
CA LEU A 193 -0.97 -1.29 1.45
C LEU A 193 -1.67 -2.61 1.07
N ALA A 194 -2.40 -3.21 2.01
CA ALA A 194 -3.12 -4.45 1.75
C ALA A 194 -4.24 -4.27 0.70
N ALA A 195 -4.86 -3.09 0.64
CA ALA A 195 -5.83 -2.76 -0.40
C ALA A 195 -5.16 -2.61 -1.78
N LEU A 196 -4.01 -1.92 -1.84
CA LEU A 196 -3.22 -1.79 -3.06
C LEU A 196 -2.74 -3.15 -3.58
N ASP A 197 -2.27 -4.05 -2.71
CA ASP A 197 -1.85 -5.40 -3.11
C ASP A 197 -2.98 -6.16 -3.82
N ARG A 198 -4.20 -6.13 -3.25
CA ARG A 198 -5.37 -6.76 -3.88
C ARG A 198 -5.73 -6.14 -5.22
N GLN A 199 -5.55 -4.82 -5.37
CA GLN A 199 -5.77 -4.12 -6.63
C GLN A 199 -4.74 -4.52 -7.69
N ILE A 200 -3.47 -4.60 -7.31
CA ILE A 200 -2.38 -5.05 -8.20
C ILE A 200 -2.66 -6.48 -8.68
N ASP A 201 -3.10 -7.38 -7.78
CA ASP A 201 -3.47 -8.74 -8.15
C ASP A 201 -4.68 -8.79 -9.10
N ALA A 202 -5.66 -7.91 -8.91
CA ALA A 202 -6.80 -7.78 -9.82
C ALA A 202 -6.35 -7.31 -11.22
N VAL A 203 -5.45 -6.33 -11.31
CA VAL A 203 -4.87 -5.87 -12.57
C VAL A 203 -4.08 -7.00 -13.25
N GLY A 204 -3.25 -7.72 -12.52
CA GLY A 204 -2.48 -8.86 -13.05
C GLY A 204 -3.36 -10.03 -13.52
N ARG A 205 -4.54 -10.23 -12.93
CA ARG A 205 -5.54 -11.19 -13.45
C ARG A 205 -6.23 -10.67 -14.70
N ASN A 206 -6.62 -9.39 -14.72
CA ASN A 206 -7.23 -8.78 -15.89
C ASN A 206 -6.30 -8.79 -17.11
N GLN A 207 -5.00 -8.56 -16.91
CA GLN A 207 -4.02 -8.61 -18.00
C GLN A 207 -3.94 -10.00 -18.64
N ARG A 208 -3.96 -11.07 -17.84
CA ARG A 208 -4.02 -12.45 -18.33
C ARG A 208 -5.30 -12.76 -19.09
N LEU A 209 -6.44 -12.24 -18.63
CA LEU A 209 -7.72 -12.37 -19.34
C LEU A 209 -7.69 -11.64 -20.69
N ILE A 210 -7.11 -10.44 -20.74
CA ILE A 210 -6.94 -9.67 -21.97
C ILE A 210 -6.02 -10.41 -22.95
N GLU A 211 -4.93 -10.99 -22.46
CA GLU A 211 -3.99 -11.77 -23.28
C GLU A 211 -4.66 -13.01 -23.88
N MET A 212 -5.35 -13.81 -23.07
CA MET A 212 -6.14 -14.94 -23.57
C MET A 212 -7.22 -14.51 -24.57
N ALA A 213 -7.92 -13.39 -24.32
CA ALA A 213 -8.91 -12.86 -25.26
C ALA A 213 -8.27 -12.40 -26.59
N ARG A 214 -7.07 -11.81 -26.54
CA ARG A 214 -6.30 -11.46 -27.75
C ARG A 214 -5.86 -12.70 -28.52
N GLU A 215 -5.42 -13.75 -27.83
CA GLU A 215 -5.09 -15.04 -28.46
C GLU A 215 -6.32 -15.66 -29.14
N GLN A 216 -7.47 -15.69 -28.45
CA GLN A 216 -8.73 -16.15 -29.03
C GLN A 216 -9.14 -15.33 -30.26
N ALA A 217 -9.00 -14.00 -30.21
CA ALA A 217 -9.30 -13.14 -31.35
C ALA A 217 -8.36 -13.40 -32.55
N LYS A 218 -7.07 -13.65 -32.30
CA LYS A 218 -6.12 -14.04 -33.37
C LYS A 218 -6.51 -15.37 -34.00
N VAL A 219 -6.82 -16.38 -33.19
CA VAL A 219 -7.27 -17.69 -33.68
C VAL A 219 -8.56 -17.54 -34.50
N LEU A 220 -9.54 -16.78 -34.02
CA LEU A 220 -10.78 -16.51 -34.77
C LEU A 220 -10.49 -15.78 -36.09
N ALA A 221 -9.62 -14.79 -36.10
CA ALA A 221 -9.22 -14.08 -37.33
C ALA A 221 -8.48 -14.99 -38.32
N GLU A 222 -7.65 -15.92 -37.84
CA GLU A 222 -7.02 -16.96 -38.66
C GLU A 222 -8.07 -17.91 -39.25
N TYR A 223 -9.06 -18.34 -38.47
CA TYR A 223 -10.18 -19.13 -38.95
C TYR A 223 -11.02 -18.39 -39.99
N GLU A 224 -11.33 -17.11 -39.78
CA GLU A 224 -12.02 -16.29 -40.78
C GLU A 224 -11.20 -16.15 -42.06
N ARG A 225 -9.88 -16.01 -41.94
CA ARG A 225 -8.97 -15.94 -43.10
C ARG A 225 -8.93 -17.26 -43.86
N CYS A 226 -8.90 -18.39 -43.17
CA CYS A 226 -9.00 -19.73 -43.77
C CYS A 226 -10.40 -20.00 -44.36
N GLY A 227 -11.49 -19.53 -43.73
CA GLY A 227 -12.84 -19.60 -44.27
C GLY A 227 -13.05 -18.70 -45.51
N ARG A 228 -12.27 -17.63 -45.63
CA ARG A 228 -12.23 -16.73 -46.79
C ARG A 228 -11.35 -17.26 -47.92
N VAL A 229 -10.36 -18.10 -47.63
CA VAL A 229 -9.52 -18.78 -48.62
C VAL A 229 -10.09 -20.20 -48.86
N GLY A 230 -11.08 -20.29 -49.75
CA GLY A 230 -11.50 -21.57 -50.34
C GLY A 230 -12.90 -22.07 -49.96
N ASN A 231 -13.86 -21.18 -49.71
CA ASN A 231 -15.26 -21.63 -49.60
C ASN A 231 -15.72 -22.20 -50.95
N LEU A 232 -16.16 -23.46 -50.90
CA LEU A 232 -16.93 -24.22 -51.89
C LEU A 232 -17.79 -23.38 -52.85
N GLY A 233 -18.41 -22.30 -52.37
CA GLY A 233 -19.20 -21.39 -53.20
C GLY A 233 -18.44 -20.72 -54.37
N GLN A 234 -17.11 -20.52 -54.28
CA GLN A 234 -16.31 -20.05 -55.43
C GLN A 234 -16.10 -21.16 -56.46
N LEU A 235 -15.99 -22.42 -56.03
CA LEU A 235 -15.92 -23.58 -56.92
C LEU A 235 -17.30 -23.87 -57.55
N GLU A 236 -18.38 -23.71 -56.79
CA GLU A 236 -19.76 -23.84 -57.24
C GLU A 236 -20.10 -22.77 -58.29
N GLY A 237 -19.69 -21.52 -58.07
CA GLY A 237 -19.82 -20.44 -59.06
C GLY A 237 -19.00 -20.70 -60.35
N ARG A 238 -17.80 -21.28 -60.23
CA ARG A 238 -17.01 -21.70 -61.40
C ARG A 238 -17.63 -22.90 -62.13
N LEU A 239 -18.24 -23.84 -61.41
CA LEU A 239 -18.94 -24.97 -61.98
C LEU A 239 -20.19 -24.53 -62.75
N GLU A 240 -20.98 -23.62 -62.18
CA GLU A 240 -22.13 -23.03 -62.88
C GLU A 240 -21.70 -22.22 -64.11
N GLN A 241 -20.57 -21.51 -64.03
CA GLN A 241 -20.02 -20.80 -65.18
C GLN A 241 -19.57 -21.76 -66.29
N ILE A 242 -18.88 -22.86 -65.96
CA ILE A 242 -18.49 -23.90 -66.92
C ILE A 242 -19.72 -24.56 -67.55
N ARG A 243 -20.77 -24.82 -66.75
CA ARG A 243 -22.02 -25.40 -67.24
C ARG A 243 -22.73 -24.48 -68.23
N LEU A 244 -22.82 -23.18 -67.93
CA LEU A 244 -23.40 -22.19 -68.84
C LEU A 244 -22.60 -22.07 -70.14
N GLU A 245 -21.27 -22.11 -70.08
CA GLU A 245 -20.42 -22.14 -71.28
C GLU A 245 -20.66 -23.40 -72.12
N GLN A 246 -20.82 -24.57 -71.48
CA GLN A 246 -21.13 -25.82 -72.16
C GLN A 246 -22.54 -25.83 -72.77
N GLU A 247 -23.55 -25.31 -72.08
CA GLU A 247 -24.92 -25.18 -72.61
C GLU A 247 -24.96 -24.20 -73.81
N ALA A 248 -24.19 -23.12 -73.76
CA ALA A 248 -24.04 -22.20 -74.89
C ALA A 248 -23.32 -22.85 -76.08
N GLN A 249 -22.26 -23.62 -75.84
CA GLN A 249 -21.57 -24.38 -76.90
C GLN A 249 -22.47 -25.45 -77.52
N LEU A 250 -23.29 -26.14 -76.72
CA LEU A 250 -24.29 -27.09 -77.22
C LEU A 250 -25.38 -26.40 -78.05
N GLN A 251 -25.86 -25.22 -77.65
CA GLN A 251 -26.80 -24.44 -78.46
C GLN A 251 -26.20 -24.02 -79.80
N VAL A 252 -24.93 -23.63 -79.83
CA VAL A 252 -24.22 -23.29 -81.07
C VAL A 252 -24.04 -24.54 -81.94
N LEU A 253 -23.74 -25.71 -81.36
CA LEU A 253 -23.62 -26.97 -82.10
C LEU A 253 -24.97 -27.49 -82.59
N LEU A 254 -26.05 -27.29 -81.83
CA LEU A 254 -27.42 -27.60 -82.26
C LEU A 254 -27.88 -26.68 -83.39
N GLN A 255 -27.59 -25.37 -83.31
CA GLN A 255 -27.83 -24.43 -84.41
C GLN A 255 -26.96 -24.71 -85.64
N ALA A 256 -25.72 -25.18 -85.45
CA ALA A 256 -24.85 -25.59 -86.54
C ALA A 256 -25.25 -26.95 -87.16
N GLY A 257 -26.00 -27.78 -86.42
CA GLY A 257 -26.55 -29.06 -86.88
C GLY A 257 -27.90 -28.95 -87.59
N GLU A 258 -28.56 -27.80 -87.56
CA GLU A 258 -29.88 -27.56 -88.17
C GLU A 258 -29.76 -27.01 -89.60
N GLY A 259 -28.96 -27.68 -90.43
CA GLY A 259 -28.77 -27.38 -91.85
C GLY A 259 -28.44 -28.65 -92.62
N ASP A 260 -29.46 -29.49 -92.83
CA ASP A 260 -29.31 -30.81 -93.44
C ASP A 260 -28.93 -30.71 -94.94
N PRO A 261 -27.73 -31.18 -95.36
CA PRO A 261 -27.27 -31.12 -96.75
C PRO A 261 -28.13 -31.93 -97.73
N TYR A 262 -29.04 -32.77 -97.25
CA TYR A 262 -29.99 -33.49 -98.10
C TYR A 262 -31.14 -32.61 -98.62
N GLU A 263 -31.56 -31.57 -97.89
CA GLU A 263 -32.63 -30.66 -98.35
C GLU A 263 -32.15 -29.74 -99.50
N ALA A 264 -30.88 -29.33 -99.44
CA ALA A 264 -30.23 -28.57 -100.51
C ALA A 264 -30.08 -29.41 -101.79
N ALA A 265 -29.67 -30.68 -101.67
CA ALA A 265 -29.53 -31.60 -102.79
C ALA A 265 -30.88 -32.00 -103.43
N ALA A 266 -31.94 -32.14 -102.62
CA ALA A 266 -33.28 -32.46 -103.13
C ALA A 266 -33.93 -31.30 -103.92
N ARG A 267 -33.65 -30.04 -103.54
CA ARG A 267 -34.11 -28.87 -104.31
C ARG A 267 -33.38 -28.71 -105.64
N GLU A 268 -32.18 -29.26 -105.75
CA GLU A 268 -31.37 -29.25 -106.97
C GLU A 268 -31.78 -30.40 -107.92
N SER A 269 -32.12 -31.58 -107.38
CA SER A 269 -32.63 -32.72 -108.16
C SER A 269 -34.05 -32.53 -108.71
N ILE A 270 -34.91 -31.75 -108.04
CA ILE A 270 -36.24 -31.38 -108.58
C ILE A 270 -36.13 -30.32 -109.68
N ARG A 271 -35.04 -29.55 -109.72
CA ARG A 271 -34.82 -28.48 -110.71
C ARG A 271 -34.26 -29.00 -112.05
N ASN A 272 -33.49 -30.10 -112.02
CA ASN A 272 -32.92 -30.73 -113.21
C ASN A 272 -33.62 -32.07 -113.47
N GLY A 273 -34.71 -32.03 -114.24
CA GLY A 273 -35.44 -33.23 -114.65
C GLY A 273 -34.70 -34.09 -115.70
N GLU A 274 -34.90 -35.41 -115.51
CA GLU A 274 -34.85 -36.55 -116.45
C GLU A 274 -33.57 -37.40 -116.67
N SER A 275 -33.75 -38.65 -116.23
CA SER A 275 -33.30 -39.95 -116.79
C SER A 275 -31.88 -40.44 -116.50
N SER A 276 -31.77 -41.44 -115.62
CA SER A 276 -31.45 -42.83 -115.99
C SER A 276 -31.38 -43.71 -114.73
N ASP A 277 -31.79 -44.96 -114.94
CA ASP A 277 -32.06 -45.98 -113.94
C ASP A 277 -30.85 -46.54 -113.18
N ASP A 278 -31.18 -47.08 -112.02
CA ASP A 278 -30.73 -48.35 -111.45
C ASP A 278 -29.66 -48.35 -110.33
N GLU A 279 -29.97 -49.23 -109.37
CA GLU A 279 -29.13 -49.83 -108.32
C GLU A 279 -29.11 -49.22 -106.91
N ALA A 280 -29.65 -50.00 -105.96
CA ALA A 280 -29.61 -49.83 -104.51
C ALA A 280 -29.31 -51.19 -103.86
N PRO A 281 -29.09 -51.28 -102.52
CA PRO A 281 -28.12 -50.60 -101.66
C PRO A 281 -27.20 -51.67 -100.96
N PRO A 282 -26.45 -51.37 -99.87
CA PRO A 282 -27.06 -51.57 -98.56
C PRO A 282 -26.57 -50.67 -97.41
N VAL A 283 -27.46 -50.51 -96.44
CA VAL A 283 -27.18 -50.06 -95.06
C VAL A 283 -26.55 -51.21 -94.26
N PRO A 284 -25.86 -50.92 -93.15
CA PRO A 284 -26.05 -51.76 -91.98
C PRO A 284 -26.51 -50.98 -90.75
N SER A 285 -27.56 -51.55 -90.18
CA SER A 285 -28.12 -51.28 -88.87
C SER A 285 -27.21 -51.84 -87.76
N SER A 286 -27.25 -51.13 -86.63
CA SER A 286 -27.53 -51.65 -85.28
C SER A 286 -26.47 -52.42 -84.48
N LEU A 287 -26.58 -52.19 -83.15
CA LEU A 287 -26.35 -53.14 -82.05
C LEU A 287 -24.89 -53.48 -81.67
N GLN A 288 -24.44 -53.01 -80.50
CA GLN A 288 -24.46 -53.78 -79.25
C GLN A 288 -23.39 -53.34 -78.22
N ALA A 289 -23.80 -53.43 -76.95
CA ALA A 289 -23.00 -53.61 -75.74
C ALA A 289 -22.11 -52.42 -75.30
N ASN A 290 -22.20 -51.91 -74.07
CA ASN A 290 -22.12 -52.71 -72.85
C ASN A 290 -22.77 -51.97 -71.66
N LEU A 291 -23.93 -52.47 -71.24
CA LEU A 291 -24.50 -52.26 -69.91
C LEU A 291 -23.82 -53.26 -68.97
N GLY A 292 -23.06 -52.75 -68.00
CA GLY A 292 -22.38 -53.56 -66.98
C GLY A 292 -22.30 -52.83 -65.64
N ALA A 293 -23.48 -52.64 -65.04
CA ALA A 293 -23.87 -52.79 -63.63
C ALA A 293 -22.90 -52.46 -62.44
N PRO A 294 -23.46 -52.19 -61.24
CA PRO A 294 -22.89 -51.26 -60.26
C PRO A 294 -22.54 -51.84 -58.87
N THR A 295 -21.83 -51.03 -58.06
CA THR A 295 -21.85 -50.92 -56.56
C THR A 295 -21.39 -52.13 -55.70
N PRO A 296 -21.15 -52.02 -54.36
CA PRO A 296 -21.37 -50.88 -53.44
C PRO A 296 -20.26 -50.55 -52.41
N VAL A 297 -20.47 -49.36 -51.84
CA VAL A 297 -20.08 -48.82 -50.52
C VAL A 297 -20.13 -49.85 -49.38
N ARG A 298 -19.14 -49.79 -48.47
CA ARG A 298 -19.26 -50.34 -47.11
C ARG A 298 -18.84 -49.30 -46.07
N ALA A 299 -19.77 -49.00 -45.18
CA ALA A 299 -19.63 -48.08 -44.06
C ALA A 299 -19.23 -48.82 -42.76
N LEU A 300 -18.50 -48.08 -41.91
CA LEU A 300 -18.60 -47.94 -40.45
C LEU A 300 -18.51 -49.16 -39.49
N LEU A 301 -17.54 -48.99 -38.56
CA LEU A 301 -17.58 -49.22 -37.10
C LEU A 301 -17.52 -50.68 -36.59
N PRO A 302 -17.13 -50.93 -35.32
CA PRO A 302 -17.15 -50.07 -34.11
C PRO A 302 -15.83 -49.43 -33.67
#